data_AF-D2VND6-F1
#
_entry.id   AF-D2VND6-F1
#
_cell.length_a   1.000
_cell.length_b   1.000
_cell.length_c   1.000
_cell.angle_alpha   90.00
_cell.angle_beta   90.00
_cell.angle_gamma   90.00
#
_symmetry.space_group_name_H-M   'P 1'
#
loop_
_entity.id
_entity.type
_entity.pdbx_description
1 polymer ?
#
loop_
_entity_poly.entity_id
_entity_poly.type
_entity_poly.pdbx_seq_one_letter_code
_entity_poly.pdbx_strand_id
1 'polypeptide(L)'
;MSLSSSSTSFEKLEQARASIKSQCRRSDFSELMAFKCPPTKLIEMLSLVLILLETQPRKESLPNDQIYEWLEIVKRLNNSDLIDSITKMDTISKDTLDKAKIFINRHPDAFNENSLGKCSLSIAYLLVSWSLALINHVESTQN
;
A
#
# COMPACT_ATOMS: atom_id res chain seq x y z
N MET A 1 -25.49 8.76 18.41
CA MET A 1 -24.80 9.71 17.50
C MET A 1 -23.36 9.25 17.39
N SER A 2 -23.02 8.48 16.35
CA SER A 2 -21.67 7.92 16.15
C SER A 2 -21.14 8.45 14.81
N LEU A 3 -20.75 9.73 14.80
CA LEU A 3 -20.17 10.41 13.63
C LEU A 3 -18.64 10.55 13.74
N SER A 4 -18.05 10.12 14.85
CA SER A 4 -16.65 10.39 15.19
C SER A 4 -15.63 9.45 14.53
N SER A 5 -16.01 8.21 14.20
CA SER A 5 -15.06 7.22 13.66
C SER A 5 -14.65 7.52 12.22
N SER A 6 -15.61 7.94 11.38
CA SER A 6 -15.42 8.17 9.94
C SER A 6 -14.53 9.38 9.64
N SER A 7 -14.61 10.43 10.46
CA SER A 7 -13.78 11.64 10.31
C SER A 7 -12.30 11.32 10.54
N THR A 8 -11.98 10.49 11.53
CA THR A 8 -10.59 10.15 11.87
C THR A 8 -9.90 9.25 10.83
N SER A 9 -10.63 8.35 10.16
CA SER A 9 -10.03 7.47 9.16
C SER A 9 -9.78 8.19 7.83
N PHE A 10 -10.69 9.08 7.42
CA PHE A 10 -10.49 9.95 6.27
C PHE A 10 -9.34 10.94 6.47
N GLU A 11 -9.24 11.58 7.65
CA GLU A 11 -8.12 12.48 7.98
C GLU A 11 -6.76 11.76 7.89
N LYS A 12 -6.68 10.53 8.39
CA LYS A 12 -5.46 9.70 8.28
C LYS A 12 -5.11 9.37 6.83
N LEU A 13 -6.10 9.09 5.99
CA LEU A 13 -5.89 8.84 4.56
C LEU A 13 -5.36 10.09 3.85
N GLU A 14 -5.96 11.26 4.11
CA GLU A 14 -5.50 12.54 3.57
C GLU A 14 -4.09 12.89 4.04
N GLN A 15 -3.77 12.66 5.32
CA GLN A 15 -2.43 12.86 5.84
C GLN A 15 -1.39 11.95 5.16
N ALA A 16 -1.72 10.68 4.92
CA ALA A 16 -0.85 9.75 4.22
C ALA A 16 -0.62 10.18 2.76
N ARG A 17 -1.67 10.62 2.05
CA ARG A 17 -1.56 11.16 0.69
C ARG A 17 -0.72 12.43 0.62
N ALA A 18 -0.93 13.37 1.54
CA ALA A 18 -0.14 14.59 1.63
C ALA A 18 1.35 14.28 1.88
N SER A 19 1.62 13.29 2.73
CA SER A 19 2.99 12.82 3.01
C SER A 19 3.63 12.21 1.76
N ILE A 20 2.91 11.35 1.03
CA ILE A 20 3.38 10.81 -0.25
C ILE A 20 3.66 11.93 -1.25
N LYS A 21 2.71 12.86 -1.44
CA LYS A 21 2.86 13.95 -2.43
C LYS A 21 4.04 14.89 -2.12
N SER A 22 4.31 15.13 -0.84
CA SER A 22 5.36 16.07 -0.41
C SER A 22 6.74 15.43 -0.27
N GLN A 23 6.81 14.14 0.08
CA GLN A 23 8.07 13.48 0.44
C GLN A 23 8.51 12.42 -0.56
N CYS A 24 7.60 11.83 -1.33
CA CYS A 24 7.93 10.78 -2.29
C CYS A 24 8.49 11.40 -3.58
N ARG A 25 9.82 11.36 -3.74
CA ARG A 25 10.50 11.83 -4.93
C ARG A 25 10.83 10.66 -5.85
N ARG A 26 10.94 10.92 -7.16
CA ARG A 26 11.39 9.89 -8.12
C ARG A 26 12.78 9.31 -7.81
N SER A 27 13.65 10.10 -7.17
CA SER A 27 14.95 9.62 -6.69
C SER A 27 14.81 8.48 -5.69
N ASP A 28 13.78 8.50 -4.85
CA ASP A 28 13.60 7.53 -3.76
C ASP A 28 13.17 6.17 -4.32
N PHE A 29 12.44 6.18 -5.44
CA PHE A 29 12.17 4.97 -6.21
C PHE A 29 13.44 4.39 -6.83
N SER A 30 14.44 5.21 -7.17
CA SER A 30 15.70 4.71 -7.73
C SER A 30 16.52 3.96 -6.68
N GLU A 31 16.51 4.39 -5.41
CA GLU A 31 17.12 3.65 -4.30
C GLU A 31 16.43 2.30 -4.07
N LEU A 32 15.09 2.29 -4.15
CA LEU A 32 14.31 1.06 -4.07
C LEU A 32 14.68 0.11 -5.21
N MET A 33 14.89 0.60 -6.43
CA MET A 33 15.28 -0.22 -7.59
C MET A 33 16.73 -0.69 -7.57
N ALA A 34 17.60 -0.05 -6.77
CA ALA A 34 19.00 -0.43 -6.68
C ALA A 34 19.22 -1.75 -5.93
N PHE A 35 18.21 -2.26 -5.22
CA PHE A 35 18.30 -3.55 -4.54
C PHE A 35 18.33 -4.71 -5.55
N LYS A 36 19.50 -5.39 -5.62
CA LYS A 36 19.64 -6.67 -6.32
C LYS A 36 18.89 -7.81 -5.60
N CYS A 37 18.92 -7.78 -4.27
CA CYS A 37 18.21 -8.71 -3.39
C CYS A 37 17.50 -7.90 -2.30
N PRO A 38 16.23 -7.51 -2.51
CA PRO A 38 15.48 -6.77 -1.49
C PRO A 38 15.18 -7.66 -0.27
N PRO A 39 15.07 -7.08 0.94
CA PRO A 39 14.58 -7.81 2.10
C PRO A 39 13.16 -8.34 1.87
N THR A 40 12.86 -9.57 2.30
CA THR A 40 11.51 -10.19 2.12
C THR A 40 10.38 -9.28 2.62
N LYS A 41 10.56 -8.66 3.79
CA LYS A 41 9.57 -7.73 4.35
C LYS A 41 9.26 -6.55 3.45
N LEU A 42 10.25 -6.05 2.72
CA LEU A 42 10.07 -4.96 1.76
C LEU A 42 9.20 -5.44 0.58
N ILE A 43 9.44 -6.66 0.09
CA ILE A 43 8.64 -7.26 -0.98
C ILE A 43 7.18 -7.44 -0.53
N GLU A 44 6.96 -7.95 0.68
CA GLU A 44 5.62 -8.14 1.26
C GLU A 44 4.89 -6.80 1.41
N MET A 45 5.55 -5.80 1.99
CA MET A 45 5.04 -4.43 2.14
C MET A 45 4.58 -3.82 0.81
N LEU A 46 5.41 -3.91 -0.23
CA LEU A 46 5.11 -3.32 -1.53
C LEU A 46 4.13 -4.17 -2.34
N SER A 47 4.03 -5.47 -2.04
CA SER A 47 3.00 -6.33 -2.61
C SER A 47 1.61 -5.87 -2.20
N LEU A 48 1.42 -5.46 -0.93
CA LEU A 48 0.15 -4.88 -0.47
C LEU A 48 -0.24 -3.64 -1.27
N VAL A 49 0.72 -2.76 -1.55
CA VAL A 49 0.49 -1.55 -2.36
C VAL A 49 -0.02 -1.95 -3.76
N LEU A 50 0.59 -2.96 -4.37
CA LEU A 50 0.13 -3.44 -5.68
C LEU A 50 -1.25 -4.07 -5.63
N ILE A 51 -1.58 -4.85 -4.60
CA ILE A 51 -2.93 -5.42 -4.39
C ILE A 51 -3.98 -4.31 -4.43
N LEU A 52 -3.74 -3.19 -3.73
CA LEU A 52 -4.67 -2.06 -3.69
C LEU A 52 -4.75 -1.29 -5.00
N LEU A 53 -3.65 -1.21 -5.73
CA LEU A 53 -3.57 -0.56 -7.05
C LEU A 53 -4.11 -1.44 -8.19
N GLU A 54 -4.52 -2.68 -7.93
CA GLU A 54 -5.15 -3.53 -8.94
C GLU A 54 -6.54 -3.00 -9.30
N THR A 55 -6.60 -2.18 -10.34
CA THR A 55 -7.85 -1.63 -10.88
C THR A 55 -8.59 -2.57 -11.83
N GLN A 56 -7.98 -3.70 -12.21
CA GLN A 56 -8.59 -4.69 -13.09
C GLN A 56 -8.54 -6.09 -12.46
N PRO A 57 -9.63 -6.86 -12.52
CA PRO A 57 -9.57 -8.28 -12.20
C PRO A 57 -8.61 -8.94 -13.18
N ARG A 58 -7.48 -9.47 -12.68
CA ARG A 58 -6.62 -10.32 -13.51
C ARG A 58 -7.46 -11.49 -14.03
N LYS A 59 -7.33 -11.78 -15.32
CA LYS A 59 -7.94 -12.99 -15.95
C LYS A 59 -7.55 -14.28 -15.21
N GLU A 60 -6.40 -14.26 -14.56
CA GLU A 60 -5.95 -15.26 -13.60
C GLU A 60 -5.86 -14.56 -12.25
N SER A 61 -6.89 -14.75 -11.42
CA SER A 61 -6.87 -14.29 -10.03
C SER A 61 -5.69 -14.97 -9.33
N LEU A 62 -4.64 -14.21 -9.05
CA LEU A 62 -3.56 -14.66 -8.18
C LEU A 62 -4.19 -15.08 -6.84
N PRO A 63 -3.73 -16.18 -6.21
CA PRO A 63 -4.18 -16.53 -4.86
C PRO A 63 -4.07 -15.33 -3.91
N ASN A 64 -5.02 -15.21 -2.99
CA ASN A 64 -5.23 -14.02 -2.14
C ASN A 64 -4.02 -13.67 -1.22
N ASP A 65 -2.98 -14.49 -1.22
CA ASP A 65 -1.75 -14.37 -0.43
C ASP A 65 -0.49 -14.29 -1.29
N GLN A 66 -0.62 -14.16 -2.61
CA GLN A 66 0.55 -14.14 -3.47
C GLN A 66 1.37 -12.87 -3.26
N ILE A 67 2.62 -13.06 -2.86
CA ILE A 67 3.65 -12.02 -2.89
C ILE A 67 4.04 -11.78 -4.35
N TYR A 68 4.07 -10.51 -4.76
CA TYR A 68 4.53 -10.14 -6.08
C TYR A 68 6.03 -10.38 -6.26
N GLU A 69 6.42 -10.82 -7.45
CA GLU A 69 7.84 -10.88 -7.79
C GLU A 69 8.45 -9.47 -7.75
N TRP A 70 9.67 -9.37 -7.25
CA TRP A 70 10.35 -8.08 -7.09
C TRP A 70 10.42 -7.26 -8.38
N LEU A 71 10.67 -7.91 -9.52
CA LEU A 71 10.71 -7.24 -10.82
C LEU A 71 9.35 -6.65 -11.22
N GLU A 72 8.26 -7.33 -10.88
CA GLU A 72 6.90 -6.80 -11.10
C GLU A 72 6.63 -5.60 -10.20
N ILE A 73 7.03 -5.68 -8.92
CA ILE A 73 6.92 -4.57 -7.96
C ILE A 73 7.63 -3.33 -8.50
N VAL A 74 8.91 -3.47 -8.85
CA VAL A 74 9.71 -2.36 -9.39
C VAL A 74 9.08 -1.77 -10.65
N LYS A 75 8.66 -2.63 -11.59
CA LYS A 75 8.04 -2.18 -12.84
C LYS A 75 6.76 -1.37 -12.61
N ARG A 76 5.91 -1.81 -11.68
CA ARG A 76 4.64 -1.13 -11.36
C ARG A 76 4.88 0.16 -10.58
N LEU A 77 5.83 0.16 -9.64
CA LEU A 77 6.15 1.33 -8.84
C LEU A 77 6.88 2.42 -9.63
N ASN A 78 7.59 2.08 -10.71
CA ASN A 78 8.23 3.05 -11.61
C ASN A 78 7.24 3.78 -12.53
N ASN A 79 5.93 3.61 -12.34
CA ASN A 79 4.95 4.29 -13.15
C ASN A 79 4.96 5.80 -12.85
N SER A 80 5.07 6.63 -13.89
CA SER A 80 5.05 8.09 -13.78
C SER A 80 3.83 8.63 -13.07
N ASP A 81 2.72 7.90 -13.15
CA ASP A 81 1.40 8.32 -12.70
C ASP A 81 1.02 7.65 -11.36
N LEU A 82 1.96 6.94 -10.71
CA LEU A 82 1.71 6.23 -9.46
C LEU A 82 1.21 7.18 -8.36
N ILE A 83 1.92 8.29 -8.15
CA ILE A 83 1.60 9.27 -7.11
C ILE A 83 0.22 9.88 -7.36
N ASP A 84 -0.08 10.21 -8.62
CA ASP A 84 -1.39 10.73 -9.00
C ASP A 84 -2.49 9.69 -8.81
N SER A 85 -2.21 8.41 -9.05
CA SER A 85 -3.15 7.31 -8.83
C SER A 85 -3.46 7.13 -7.34
N ILE A 86 -2.42 7.11 -6.51
CA ILE A 86 -2.52 7.00 -5.04
C ILE A 86 -3.31 8.16 -4.44
N THR A 87 -3.04 9.38 -4.88
CA THR A 87 -3.67 10.60 -4.33
C THR A 87 -5.13 10.75 -4.73
N LYS A 88 -5.59 10.09 -5.81
CA LYS A 88 -6.98 10.12 -6.27
C LYS A 88 -7.80 8.89 -5.84
N MET A 89 -7.18 7.89 -5.21
CA MET A 89 -7.83 6.61 -4.90
C MET A 89 -8.55 6.63 -3.56
N ASP A 90 -9.84 6.97 -3.55
CA ASP A 90 -10.69 7.01 -2.34
C ASP A 90 -11.38 5.68 -2.00
N THR A 91 -11.53 4.80 -2.99
CA THR A 91 -12.29 3.56 -2.83
C THR A 91 -11.57 2.39 -3.51
N ILE A 92 -11.85 1.18 -3.03
CA ILE A 92 -11.42 -0.09 -3.63
C ILE A 92 -12.61 -1.04 -3.68
N SER A 93 -12.53 -2.06 -4.52
CA SER A 93 -13.56 -3.11 -4.56
C SER A 93 -13.56 -3.92 -3.27
N LYS A 94 -14.70 -4.53 -2.92
CA LYS A 94 -14.80 -5.42 -1.75
C LYS A 94 -13.85 -6.62 -1.86
N ASP A 95 -13.68 -7.19 -3.07
CA ASP A 95 -12.73 -8.27 -3.32
C ASP A 95 -11.28 -7.83 -3.06
N THR A 96 -10.91 -6.64 -3.50
CA THR A 96 -9.59 -6.04 -3.23
C THR A 96 -9.37 -5.83 -1.73
N LEU A 97 -10.39 -5.33 -1.02
CA LEU A 97 -10.33 -5.15 0.43
C LEU A 97 -10.14 -6.48 1.16
N ASP A 98 -10.93 -7.50 0.81
CA ASP A 98 -10.85 -8.83 1.41
C ASP A 98 -9.48 -9.48 1.15
N LYS A 99 -8.94 -9.35 -0.07
CA LYS A 99 -7.58 -9.78 -0.42
C LYS A 99 -6.52 -9.08 0.41
N ALA A 100 -6.59 -7.76 0.51
CA ALA A 100 -5.63 -6.97 1.28
C ALA A 100 -5.61 -7.38 2.76
N LYS A 101 -6.79 -7.65 3.35
CA LYS A 101 -6.91 -8.14 4.74
C LYS A 101 -6.33 -9.53 4.92
N ILE A 102 -6.64 -10.46 4.01
CA ILE A 102 -6.07 -11.82 4.03
C ILE A 102 -4.55 -11.74 3.93
N PHE A 103 -4.03 -10.89 3.05
CA PHE A 103 -2.59 -10.68 2.86
C PHE A 103 -1.93 -10.16 4.15
N ILE A 104 -2.46 -9.09 4.76
CA ILE A 104 -1.93 -8.54 6.02
C ILE A 104 -1.91 -9.60 7.13
N ASN A 105 -2.99 -10.38 7.26
CA ASN A 105 -3.10 -11.43 8.28
C ASN A 105 -2.13 -12.60 8.08
N ARG A 106 -1.71 -12.86 6.84
CA ARG A 106 -0.71 -13.91 6.52
C ARG A 106 0.74 -13.42 6.66
N HIS A 107 0.96 -12.10 6.60
CA HIS A 107 2.28 -11.48 6.72
C HIS A 107 2.36 -10.48 7.88
N PRO A 108 1.98 -10.86 9.13
CA PRO A 108 1.87 -9.92 10.25
C PRO A 108 3.22 -9.28 10.62
N ASP A 109 4.33 -9.96 10.34
CA ASP A 109 5.66 -9.46 10.60
C ASP A 109 6.06 -8.28 9.70
N ALA A 110 5.46 -8.16 8.51
CA ALA A 110 5.69 -7.03 7.62
C ALA A 110 4.92 -5.78 8.03
N PHE A 111 3.76 -5.94 8.68
CA PHE A 111 2.82 -4.84 8.94
C PHE A 111 2.74 -4.39 10.40
N ASN A 112 3.62 -4.90 11.27
CA ASN A 112 3.71 -4.42 12.65
C ASN A 112 4.51 -3.10 12.75
N GLU A 113 4.24 -2.32 13.80
CA GLU A 113 4.86 -1.00 14.04
C GLU A 113 6.39 -1.06 14.08
N ASN A 114 6.95 -2.15 14.62
CA ASN A 114 8.40 -2.33 14.71
C ASN A 114 9.06 -2.49 13.33
N SER A 115 8.41 -3.20 12.40
CA SER A 115 8.90 -3.37 11.03
C SER A 115 8.72 -2.10 10.22
N LEU A 116 7.61 -1.38 10.41
CA LEU A 116 7.37 -0.09 9.76
C LEU A 116 8.36 0.98 10.23
N GLY A 117 8.61 1.08 11.54
CA GLY A 117 9.54 2.04 12.12
C GLY A 117 11.01 1.75 11.85
N LYS A 118 11.36 0.51 11.45
CA LYS A 118 12.72 0.10 11.05
C LYS A 118 12.91 0.08 9.53
N CYS A 119 11.90 0.42 8.75
CA CYS A 119 12.03 0.46 7.30
C CYS A 119 12.94 1.64 6.93
N SER A 120 14.20 1.35 6.59
CA SER A 120 15.19 2.36 6.21
C SER A 120 14.84 3.08 4.91
N LEU A 121 13.87 2.57 4.16
CA LEU A 121 13.35 3.19 2.95
C LEU A 121 12.09 3.98 3.28
N SER A 122 12.26 5.31 3.37
CA SER A 122 11.19 6.27 3.61
C SER A 122 9.99 6.06 2.67
N ILE A 123 10.26 5.76 1.40
CA ILE A 123 9.24 5.53 0.39
C ILE A 123 8.37 4.29 0.66
N ALA A 124 8.97 3.18 1.09
CA ALA A 124 8.21 1.97 1.39
C ALA A 124 7.30 2.18 2.60
N TYR A 125 7.80 2.89 3.62
CA TYR A 125 6.99 3.30 4.76
C TYR A 125 5.79 4.17 4.35
N LEU A 126 6.02 5.20 3.54
CA LEU A 126 4.96 6.12 3.08
C LEU A 126 3.87 5.36 2.31
N LEU A 127 4.26 4.48 1.38
CA LEU A 127 3.32 3.70 0.58
C LEU A 127 2.51 2.73 1.45
N VAL A 128 3.12 2.03 2.40
CA VAL A 128 2.40 1.11 3.29
C VAL A 128 1.49 1.86 4.25
N SER A 129 1.93 3.01 4.78
CA SER A 129 1.11 3.86 5.64
C SER A 129 -0.17 4.30 4.93
N TRP A 130 -0.06 4.70 3.66
CA TRP A 130 -1.23 4.97 2.81
C TRP A 130 -2.10 3.73 2.61
N SER A 131 -1.51 2.57 2.29
CA SER A 131 -2.26 1.33 2.09
C SER A 131 -3.14 0.97 3.30
N LEU A 132 -2.57 1.04 4.50
CA LEU A 132 -3.29 0.78 5.75
C LEU A 132 -4.37 1.83 6.02
N ALA A 133 -4.08 3.11 5.75
CA ALA A 133 -5.05 4.19 5.90
C ALA A 133 -6.24 4.02 4.95
N LEU A 134 -5.99 3.63 3.70
CA LEU A 134 -7.03 3.39 2.69
C LEU A 134 -7.93 2.21 3.09
N ILE A 135 -7.34 1.09 3.52
CA ILE A 135 -8.09 -0.08 4.02
C ILE A 135 -9.01 0.33 5.17
N ASN A 136 -8.47 1.00 6.19
CA ASN A 136 -9.25 1.44 7.35
C ASN A 136 -10.37 2.43 6.97
N HIS A 137 -10.10 3.35 6.04
CA HIS A 137 -11.10 4.29 5.55
C HIS A 137 -12.25 3.55 4.85
N VAL A 138 -11.92 2.69 3.89
CA VAL A 138 -12.92 1.93 3.13
C VAL A 138 -13.75 1.03 4.05
N GLU A 139 -13.12 0.33 5.00
CA GLU A 139 -13.83 -0.45 6.03
C GLU A 139 -14.80 0.38 6.87
N SER A 140 -14.41 1.61 7.21
CA SER A 140 -15.27 2.52 7.98
C SER A 140 -16.44 3.08 7.18
N THR A 141 -16.36 3.05 5.85
CA THR A 141 -17.41 3.55 4.94
C THR A 141 -18.36 2.46 4.43
N GLN A 142 -17.96 1.18 4.50
CA GLN A 142 -18.75 0.04 4.02
C GLN A 142 -19.53 -0.69 5.13
N ASN A 143 -19.28 -0.37 6.41
CA ASN A 143 -20.08 -0.84 7.56
C ASN A 143 -21.13 0.20 7.96
#